data_AF-A0A0L7KSX5-F1
#
_entry.id   AF-A0A0L7KSX5-F1
#
_cell.length_a   1.000
_cell.length_b   1.000
_cell.length_c   1.000
_cell.angle_alpha   90.00
_cell.angle_beta   90.00
_cell.angle_gamma   90.00
#
_symmetry.space_group_name_H-M   'P 1'
#
loop_
_entity.id
_entity.type
_entity.pdbx_description
1 polymer ?
#
loop_
_entity_poly.entity_id
_entity_poly.type
_entity_poly.pdbx_seq_one_letter_code
_entity_poly.pdbx_strand_id
1 'polypeptide(L)'
;MKKTQKSVSLGLFTPTCMALNTKERHTIDLQVQTLSDNPLFFYLCGILVGVFASFMVLVYYVSKLLPRRQPAVLLPVWDTGGSVCFLHGTSLLCQQAFTQGWTVGVYLVQQMWENIRNIVTSYQAYAFWYTLIVAFISFLSIGVLMIFFSSEYQEASAGVVVASLTAKYFPRALTHRIQGYCEEYYEEGARETKTALENLRKHCASPDCAQWSIMLKLNDSNRFASFVEGNSHLSDNEVMDYESYAFSMDRGRKQPTRNASRDYMEISDDDGTDSSDY
;
A
#
# COMPACT_ATOMS: atom_id res chain seq x y z
N MET A 1 32.73 -8.60 47.71
CA MET A 1 32.39 -9.94 47.16
C MET A 1 32.13 -9.79 45.67
N LYS A 2 32.92 -10.44 44.81
CA LYS A 2 32.68 -10.42 43.35
C LYS A 2 31.45 -11.27 43.05
N LYS A 3 30.38 -10.68 42.48
CA LYS A 3 29.25 -11.46 41.97
C LYS A 3 29.68 -12.15 40.69
N THR A 4 29.60 -13.48 40.66
CA THR A 4 29.93 -14.30 39.49
C THR A 4 28.77 -14.25 38.49
N GLN A 5 28.90 -13.49 37.41
CA GLN A 5 27.93 -13.45 36.31
C GLN A 5 28.32 -14.49 35.25
N LYS A 6 27.38 -15.37 34.88
CA LYS A 6 27.54 -16.29 33.75
C LYS A 6 26.59 -15.85 32.62
N SER A 7 27.13 -15.60 31.43
CA SER A 7 26.35 -15.34 30.22
C SER A 7 26.45 -16.54 29.26
N VAL A 8 25.35 -16.83 28.57
CA VAL A 8 25.26 -17.89 27.56
C VAL A 8 24.58 -17.27 26.33
N SER A 9 25.25 -17.33 25.17
CA SER A 9 24.67 -16.89 23.90
C SER A 9 23.84 -18.01 23.28
N LEU A 10 22.57 -17.75 22.97
CA LEU A 10 21.67 -18.69 22.31
C LEU A 10 21.56 -18.35 20.82
N GLY A 11 21.53 -19.37 19.97
CA GLY A 11 21.25 -19.20 18.54
C GLY A 11 19.77 -18.88 18.32
N LEU A 12 19.48 -17.92 17.44
CA LEU A 12 18.13 -17.37 17.21
C LEU A 12 17.11 -18.42 16.73
N PHE A 13 17.58 -19.53 16.15
CA PHE A 13 16.74 -20.56 15.51
C PHE A 13 16.86 -21.94 16.17
N THR A 14 17.64 -22.06 17.24
CA THR A 14 17.78 -23.31 17.99
C THR A 14 16.82 -23.30 19.18
N PRO A 15 15.80 -24.16 19.23
CA PRO A 15 14.97 -24.28 20.42
C PRO A 15 15.82 -24.86 21.56
N THR A 16 16.15 -24.03 22.54
CA THR A 16 16.92 -24.44 23.71
C THR A 16 16.05 -24.38 24.96
N CYS A 17 16.01 -25.47 25.72
CA CYS A 17 15.40 -25.49 27.04
C CYS A 17 16.48 -25.24 28.10
N MET A 18 16.24 -24.28 28.99
CA MET A 18 17.15 -23.96 30.09
C MET A 18 16.42 -24.16 31.41
N ALA A 19 16.92 -25.08 32.24
CA ALA A 19 16.42 -25.31 33.58
C ALA A 19 17.44 -24.78 34.60
N LEU A 20 16.97 -23.96 35.54
CA LEU A 20 17.78 -23.40 36.61
C LEU A 20 17.26 -23.92 37.95
N ASN A 21 18.14 -24.53 38.75
CA ASN A 21 17.84 -24.94 40.11
C ASN A 21 18.74 -24.16 41.07
N THR A 22 18.19 -23.15 41.75
CA THR A 22 18.93 -22.25 42.64
C THR A 22 18.19 -22.07 43.97
N LYS A 23 18.92 -22.08 45.09
CA LYS A 23 18.35 -21.85 46.44
C LYS A 23 18.22 -20.37 46.82
N GLU A 24 18.92 -19.48 46.12
CA GLU A 24 18.90 -18.02 46.34
C GLU A 24 18.18 -17.28 45.21
N ARG A 25 17.78 -16.03 45.47
CA ARG A 25 17.06 -15.18 44.51
C ARG A 25 18.03 -14.65 43.44
N HIS A 26 17.87 -15.10 42.20
CA HIS A 26 18.63 -14.60 41.05
C HIS A 26 17.74 -13.81 40.09
N THR A 27 18.29 -12.78 39.44
CA THR A 27 17.66 -12.02 38.37
C THR A 27 18.22 -12.47 37.03
N ILE A 28 17.34 -12.75 36.07
CA ILE A 28 17.70 -13.16 34.71
C ILE A 28 17.43 -11.98 33.79
N ASP A 29 18.49 -11.42 33.19
CA ASP A 29 18.37 -10.38 32.18
C ASP A 29 18.58 -11.00 30.80
N LEU A 30 17.58 -10.84 29.93
CA LEU A 30 17.60 -11.27 28.54
C LEU A 30 17.97 -10.06 27.67
N GLN A 31 19.17 -10.07 27.10
CA GLN A 31 19.57 -9.08 26.10
C GLN A 31 19.38 -9.66 24.71
N VAL A 32 18.38 -9.15 23.99
CA VAL A 32 18.21 -9.42 22.55
C VAL A 32 19.20 -8.54 21.81
N GLN A 33 20.12 -9.15 21.05
CA GLN A 33 20.98 -8.41 20.12
C GLN A 33 20.19 -8.13 18.84
N THR A 34 19.53 -6.98 18.79
CA THR A 34 19.00 -6.43 17.54
C THR A 34 20.14 -5.79 16.75
N LEU A 35 20.36 -6.24 15.52
CA LEU A 35 21.41 -5.69 14.64
C LEU A 35 21.14 -4.23 14.25
N SER A 36 19.87 -3.81 14.23
CA SER A 36 19.46 -2.42 14.14
C SER A 36 18.00 -2.25 14.56
N ASP A 37 17.70 -1.29 15.44
CA ASP A 37 16.32 -0.97 15.86
C ASP A 37 15.58 -0.08 14.84
N ASN A 38 16.24 0.31 13.76
CA ASN A 38 15.65 1.15 12.72
C ASN A 38 15.09 0.28 11.59
N PRO A 39 13.75 0.16 11.45
CA PRO A 39 13.15 -0.59 10.34
C PRO A 39 13.57 -0.04 8.98
N LEU A 40 13.84 1.27 8.90
CA LEU A 40 14.36 1.94 7.71
C LEU A 40 15.67 1.34 7.20
N PHE A 41 16.55 0.85 8.08
CA PHE A 41 17.82 0.24 7.68
C PHE A 41 17.61 -1.05 6.88
N PHE A 42 16.67 -1.88 7.31
CA PHE A 42 16.33 -3.13 6.61
C PHE A 42 15.67 -2.85 5.25
N TYR A 43 14.78 -1.87 5.18
CA TYR A 43 14.15 -1.47 3.91
C TYR A 43 15.18 -0.89 2.94
N LEU A 44 16.08 -0.01 3.38
CA LEU A 44 17.13 0.56 2.54
C LEU A 44 18.09 -0.52 2.03
N CYS A 45 18.47 -1.47 2.88
CA CYS A 45 19.33 -2.59 2.49
C CYS A 45 18.65 -3.46 1.41
N GLY A 46 17.38 -3.82 1.61
CA GLY A 46 16.61 -4.58 0.62
C GLY A 46 16.43 -3.85 -0.71
N ILE A 47 16.15 -2.53 -0.67
CA ILE A 47 16.03 -1.69 -1.87
C ILE A 47 17.35 -1.65 -2.63
N LEU A 48 18.47 -1.45 -1.94
CA LEU A 48 19.79 -1.42 -2.58
C LEU A 48 20.09 -2.75 -3.27
N VAL A 49 19.90 -3.88 -2.58
CA VAL A 49 20.12 -5.21 -3.17
C VAL A 49 19.24 -5.42 -4.41
N GLY A 50 17.98 -5.00 -4.37
CA GLY A 50 17.04 -5.10 -5.51
C GLY A 50 17.45 -4.22 -6.70
N VAL A 51 17.91 -2.99 -6.44
CA VAL A 51 18.39 -2.06 -7.47
C VAL A 51 19.66 -2.60 -8.11
N PHE A 52 20.62 -3.12 -7.31
CA PHE A 52 21.85 -3.71 -7.82
C PHE A 52 21.60 -4.99 -8.65
N ALA A 53 20.67 -5.85 -8.22
CA ALA A 53 20.29 -7.04 -8.98
C ALA A 53 19.64 -6.68 -10.32
N SER A 54 18.74 -5.70 -10.33
CA SER A 54 18.08 -5.20 -11.55
C SER A 54 19.09 -4.58 -12.53
N PHE A 55 20.07 -3.84 -12.01
CA PHE A 55 21.17 -3.27 -12.80
C PHE A 55 22.10 -4.35 -13.38
N MET A 56 22.44 -5.40 -12.62
CA MET A 56 23.24 -6.53 -13.08
C MET A 56 22.57 -7.27 -14.25
N VAL A 57 21.26 -7.47 -14.19
CA VAL A 57 20.48 -8.06 -15.29
C VAL A 57 20.50 -7.16 -16.52
N LEU A 58 20.33 -5.84 -16.35
CA LEU A 58 20.41 -4.87 -17.44
C LEU A 58 21.79 -4.91 -18.13
N VAL A 59 22.88 -4.88 -17.36
CA VAL A 59 24.26 -4.95 -17.88
C VAL A 59 24.52 -6.28 -18.56
N TYR A 60 24.03 -7.40 -18.00
CA TYR A 60 24.11 -8.71 -18.63
C TYR A 60 23.45 -8.72 -20.02
N TYR A 61 22.24 -8.17 -20.13
CA TYR A 61 21.53 -8.14 -21.41
C TYR A 61 22.16 -7.16 -22.41
N VAL A 62 22.61 -5.98 -21.97
CA VAL A 62 23.33 -5.02 -22.82
C VAL A 62 24.63 -5.64 -23.34
N SER A 63 25.37 -6.36 -22.49
CA SER A 63 26.60 -7.07 -22.90
C SER A 63 26.33 -8.24 -23.87
N LYS A 64 25.10 -8.76 -23.88
CA LYS A 64 24.64 -9.80 -24.81
C LYS A 64 24.05 -9.23 -26.10
N LEU A 65 23.64 -7.96 -26.09
CA LEU A 65 23.12 -7.22 -27.25
C LEU A 65 24.23 -6.54 -28.06
N LEU A 66 25.38 -6.26 -27.44
CA LEU A 66 26.60 -5.90 -28.17
C LEU A 66 27.10 -7.13 -28.92
N PRO A 67 27.24 -7.09 -30.25
CA PRO A 67 27.81 -8.19 -31.01
C PRO A 67 29.26 -8.35 -30.56
N ARG A 68 29.50 -9.30 -29.66
CA ARG A 68 30.84 -9.80 -29.37
C ARG A 68 31.33 -10.30 -30.72
N ARG A 69 32.19 -9.52 -31.38
CA ARG A 69 32.84 -9.95 -32.62
C ARG A 69 33.38 -11.34 -32.36
N GLN A 70 32.96 -12.25 -33.22
CA GLN A 70 33.40 -13.64 -33.21
C GLN A 70 34.93 -13.62 -33.08
N PRO A 71 35.56 -14.33 -32.12
CA PRO A 71 36.86 -14.88 -32.45
C PRO A 71 36.54 -15.82 -33.61
N ALA A 72 37.00 -15.45 -34.80
CA ALA A 72 36.90 -16.27 -35.99
C ALA A 72 37.46 -17.66 -35.64
N VAL A 73 36.57 -18.59 -35.32
CA VAL A 73 36.87 -20.02 -35.36
C VAL A 73 36.90 -20.34 -36.84
N LEU A 74 38.06 -20.05 -37.41
CA LEU A 74 38.60 -20.75 -38.56
C LEU A 74 38.51 -22.24 -38.22
N LEU A 75 37.46 -22.91 -38.66
CA LEU A 75 37.47 -24.35 -38.85
C LEU A 75 38.40 -24.60 -40.05
N PRO A 76 39.61 -25.19 -39.90
CA PRO A 76 40.17 -25.93 -41.00
C PRO A 76 39.35 -27.22 -41.09
N VAL A 77 38.35 -27.22 -41.97
CA VAL A 77 37.94 -28.48 -42.56
C VAL A 77 39.12 -28.90 -43.46
N TRP A 78 39.48 -30.18 -43.36
CA TRP A 78 40.22 -31.02 -44.30
C TRP A 78 41.53 -30.48 -44.91
N ASP A 79 42.67 -30.98 -44.43
CA ASP A 79 43.40 -31.98 -45.21
C ASP A 79 44.61 -32.55 -44.47
N THR A 80 44.91 -33.81 -44.78
CA THR A 80 46.09 -34.59 -44.40
C THR A 80 46.08 -35.27 -43.01
N GLY A 81 45.70 -36.55 -43.03
CA GLY A 81 46.54 -37.59 -42.44
C GLY A 81 46.07 -38.23 -41.13
N GLY A 82 45.57 -39.46 -41.25
CA GLY A 82 45.77 -40.48 -40.23
C GLY A 82 44.50 -41.10 -39.66
N SER A 83 44.03 -42.20 -40.27
CA SER A 83 44.38 -43.55 -39.80
C SER A 83 43.27 -44.55 -40.15
N VAL A 84 43.61 -45.48 -41.05
CA VAL A 84 43.12 -46.85 -41.17
C VAL A 84 41.70 -47.12 -40.64
N CYS A 85 40.73 -47.14 -41.55
CA CYS A 85 39.51 -47.92 -41.39
C CYS A 85 39.36 -48.84 -42.60
N PHE A 86 40.19 -49.88 -42.62
CA PHE A 86 39.89 -51.11 -43.35
C PHE A 86 38.64 -51.75 -42.73
N LEU A 87 37.71 -52.17 -43.59
CA LEU A 87 36.67 -53.18 -43.36
C LEU A 87 35.77 -53.00 -42.11
N HIS A 88 34.63 -52.31 -42.26
CA HIS A 88 33.32 -52.79 -41.78
C HIS A 88 32.19 -51.96 -42.40
N GLY A 89 31.57 -52.49 -43.47
CA GLY A 89 30.65 -51.81 -44.37
C GLY A 89 29.18 -51.71 -43.93
N THR A 90 28.86 -51.57 -42.65
CA THR A 90 27.45 -51.44 -42.20
C THR A 90 27.18 -50.31 -41.20
N SER A 91 28.19 -49.62 -40.68
CA SER A 91 28.02 -48.51 -39.72
C SER A 91 28.06 -47.12 -40.37
N LEU A 92 28.46 -46.99 -41.63
CA LEU A 92 28.68 -45.69 -42.28
C LEU A 92 27.39 -44.95 -42.67
N LEU A 93 26.32 -45.69 -43.03
CA LEU A 93 25.03 -45.09 -43.42
C LEU A 93 24.32 -44.45 -42.22
N CYS A 94 24.52 -44.98 -41.01
CA CYS A 94 23.90 -44.45 -39.80
C CYS A 94 24.61 -43.18 -39.30
N GLN A 95 25.94 -43.10 -39.45
CA GLN A 95 26.72 -41.92 -39.11
C GLN A 95 26.36 -40.72 -40.02
N GLN A 96 26.16 -40.96 -41.33
CA GLN A 96 25.79 -39.91 -42.28
C GLN A 96 24.39 -39.33 -42.02
N ALA A 97 23.44 -40.16 -41.56
CA ALA A 97 22.10 -39.70 -41.19
C ALA A 97 22.11 -38.86 -39.89
N PHE A 98 22.90 -39.25 -38.89
CA PHE A 98 23.04 -38.48 -37.64
C PHE A 98 23.75 -37.14 -37.86
N THR A 99 24.74 -37.10 -38.75
CA THR A 99 25.50 -35.86 -39.02
C THR A 99 24.71 -34.89 -39.90
N GLN A 100 23.94 -35.39 -40.89
CA GLN A 100 23.09 -34.54 -41.73
C GLN A 100 21.87 -33.99 -40.97
N GLY A 101 21.28 -34.77 -40.06
CA GLY A 101 20.11 -34.33 -39.27
C GLY A 101 20.39 -33.12 -38.36
N TRP A 102 21.58 -33.05 -37.76
CA TRP A 102 21.96 -31.94 -36.88
C TRP A 102 22.20 -30.63 -37.64
N THR A 103 22.68 -30.68 -38.88
CA THR A 103 22.90 -29.48 -39.70
C THR A 103 21.61 -28.76 -40.07
N VAL A 104 20.54 -29.51 -40.36
CA VAL A 104 19.22 -28.95 -40.63
C VAL A 104 18.65 -28.28 -39.37
N GLY A 105 18.84 -28.88 -38.20
CA GLY A 105 18.46 -28.28 -36.91
C GLY A 105 19.21 -26.97 -36.65
N VAL A 106 20.53 -26.96 -36.85
CA VAL A 106 21.35 -25.74 -36.70
C VAL A 106 20.94 -24.66 -37.71
N TYR A 107 20.65 -25.04 -38.96
CA TYR A 107 20.20 -24.11 -39.99
C TYR A 107 18.85 -23.47 -39.64
N LEU A 108 17.87 -24.25 -39.15
CA LEU A 108 16.58 -23.72 -38.70
C LEU A 108 16.73 -22.79 -37.50
N VAL A 109 17.58 -23.15 -36.53
CA VAL A 109 17.88 -22.29 -35.37
C VAL A 109 18.57 -21.00 -35.81
N GLN A 110 19.49 -21.08 -36.77
CA GLN A 110 20.17 -19.91 -37.32
C GLN A 110 19.21 -19.00 -38.09
N GLN A 111 18.32 -19.56 -38.92
CA GLN A 111 17.29 -18.84 -39.63
C GLN A 111 16.30 -18.16 -38.67
N MET A 112 15.92 -18.86 -37.60
CA MET A 112 15.09 -18.29 -36.54
C MET A 112 15.80 -17.16 -35.82
N TRP A 113 17.09 -17.31 -35.52
CA TRP A 113 17.89 -16.28 -34.87
C TRP A 113 18.01 -15.01 -35.72
N GLU A 114 18.21 -15.15 -37.03
CA GLU A 114 18.27 -14.02 -37.96
C GLU A 114 16.91 -13.31 -38.09
N ASN A 115 15.82 -14.07 -38.17
CA ASN A 115 14.47 -13.50 -38.18
C ASN A 115 14.12 -12.79 -36.87
N ILE A 116 14.46 -13.39 -35.72
CA ILE A 116 14.28 -12.78 -34.40
C ILE A 116 15.13 -11.52 -34.30
N ARG A 117 16.39 -11.55 -34.76
CA ARG A 117 17.26 -10.37 -34.79
C ARG A 117 16.68 -9.27 -35.67
N ASN A 118 16.14 -9.58 -36.85
CA ASN A 118 15.48 -8.59 -37.72
C ASN A 118 14.24 -7.97 -37.06
N ILE A 119 13.42 -8.76 -36.38
CA ILE A 119 12.24 -8.26 -35.66
C ILE A 119 12.66 -7.38 -34.49
N VAL A 120 13.62 -7.85 -33.67
CA VAL A 120 14.13 -7.09 -32.53
C VAL A 120 14.79 -5.78 -32.98
N THR A 121 15.54 -5.78 -34.08
CA THR A 121 16.20 -4.58 -34.64
C THR A 121 15.21 -3.61 -35.30
N SER A 122 14.16 -4.12 -35.94
CA SER A 122 13.10 -3.29 -36.53
C SER A 122 12.20 -2.63 -35.46
N TYR A 123 12.03 -3.28 -34.31
CA TYR A 123 11.15 -2.82 -33.22
C TYR A 123 11.90 -2.48 -31.92
N GLN A 124 13.18 -2.07 -32.00
CA GLN A 124 14.04 -1.86 -30.81
C GLN A 124 13.43 -0.92 -29.78
N ALA A 125 12.84 0.20 -30.23
CA ALA A 125 12.23 1.16 -29.33
C ALA A 125 11.00 0.56 -28.61
N TYR A 126 10.15 -0.17 -29.33
CA TYR A 126 8.97 -0.81 -28.74
C TYR A 126 9.34 -1.94 -27.77
N ALA A 127 10.32 -2.76 -28.14
CA ALA A 127 10.86 -3.79 -27.27
C ALA A 127 11.49 -3.18 -26.01
N PHE A 128 12.21 -2.07 -26.13
CA PHE A 128 12.78 -1.33 -25.00
C PHE A 128 11.69 -0.78 -24.06
N TRP A 129 10.68 -0.11 -24.60
CA TRP A 129 9.57 0.40 -23.78
C TRP A 129 8.78 -0.73 -23.11
N TYR A 130 8.52 -1.82 -23.82
CA TYR A 130 7.85 -3.00 -23.27
C TYR A 130 8.65 -3.63 -22.12
N THR A 131 9.96 -3.80 -22.27
CA THR A 131 10.80 -4.37 -21.20
C THR A 131 10.94 -3.43 -20.00
N LEU A 132 11.01 -2.12 -20.22
CA LEU A 132 11.01 -1.13 -19.15
C LEU A 132 9.69 -1.21 -18.35
N ILE A 133 8.55 -1.20 -19.03
CA ILE A 133 7.23 -1.25 -18.40
C ILE A 133 7.07 -2.56 -17.62
N VAL A 134 7.43 -3.70 -18.22
CA VAL A 134 7.35 -5.01 -17.55
C VAL A 134 8.28 -5.05 -16.33
N ALA A 135 9.52 -4.54 -16.43
CA ALA A 135 10.45 -4.48 -15.31
C ALA A 135 9.94 -3.58 -14.18
N PHE A 136 9.33 -2.43 -14.51
CA PHE A 136 8.74 -1.52 -13.54
C PHE A 136 7.54 -2.15 -12.83
N ILE A 137 6.65 -2.82 -13.58
CA ILE A 137 5.50 -3.55 -13.00
C ILE A 137 5.98 -4.69 -12.09
N SER A 138 6.99 -5.46 -12.52
CA SER A 138 7.57 -6.53 -11.71
C SER A 138 8.20 -5.97 -10.43
N PHE A 139 8.92 -4.86 -10.50
CA PHE A 139 9.49 -4.20 -9.32
C PHE A 139 8.40 -3.74 -8.33
N LEU A 140 7.34 -3.10 -8.82
CA LEU A 140 6.21 -2.68 -7.98
C LEU A 140 5.52 -3.89 -7.33
N SER A 141 5.32 -4.98 -8.09
CA SER A 141 4.69 -6.20 -7.57
C SER A 141 5.50 -6.87 -6.47
N ILE A 142 6.83 -6.92 -6.64
CA ILE A 142 7.76 -7.46 -5.64
C ILE A 142 7.81 -6.56 -4.41
N GLY A 143 7.76 -5.23 -4.61
CA GLY A 143 7.70 -4.26 -3.51
C GLY A 143 6.46 -4.42 -2.64
N VAL A 144 5.28 -4.59 -3.25
CA VAL A 144 4.03 -4.85 -2.53
C VAL A 144 4.09 -6.18 -1.78
N LEU A 145 4.66 -7.22 -2.40
CA LEU A 145 4.82 -8.53 -1.79
C LEU A 145 5.80 -8.48 -0.59
N MET A 146 6.88 -7.73 -0.69
CA MET A 146 7.82 -7.51 0.43
C MET A 146 7.19 -6.71 1.57
N ILE A 147 6.37 -5.70 1.28
CA ILE A 147 5.60 -4.96 2.30
C ILE A 147 4.61 -5.90 3.01
N PHE A 148 3.98 -6.81 2.27
CA PHE A 148 3.08 -7.83 2.83
C PHE A 148 3.82 -8.78 3.78
N PHE A 149 5.00 -9.27 3.40
CA PHE A 149 5.80 -10.15 4.26
C PHE A 149 6.49 -9.43 5.43
N SER A 150 6.77 -8.13 5.30
CA SER A 150 7.40 -7.34 6.36
C SER A 150 6.42 -6.84 7.43
N SER A 151 5.11 -6.89 7.17
CA SER A 151 4.11 -6.56 8.17
C SER A 151 3.95 -7.76 9.12
N GLU A 152 4.32 -7.57 10.39
CA GLU A 152 4.02 -8.50 11.49
C GLU A 152 2.51 -8.84 11.57
N TYR A 153 1.66 -7.99 10.99
CA TYR A 153 0.22 -8.19 10.85
C TYR A 153 -0.16 -8.52 9.40
N GLN A 154 -0.14 -9.80 9.05
CA GLN A 154 -0.56 -10.27 7.71
C GLN A 154 -2.04 -9.98 7.42
N GLU A 155 -2.90 -9.96 8.45
CA GLU A 155 -4.34 -9.73 8.31
C GLU A 155 -4.69 -8.26 8.01
N ALA A 156 -4.03 -7.32 8.69
CA ALA A 156 -4.26 -5.89 8.49
C ALA A 156 -3.74 -5.41 7.13
N SER A 157 -2.57 -5.89 6.70
CA SER A 157 -1.98 -5.55 5.39
C SER A 157 -2.77 -6.14 4.23
N ALA A 158 -3.27 -7.38 4.34
CA ALA A 158 -4.23 -7.96 3.40
C ALA A 158 -5.51 -7.12 3.32
N GLY A 159 -6.05 -6.69 4.47
CA GLY A 159 -7.23 -5.83 4.53
C GLY A 159 -7.04 -4.49 3.79
N VAL A 160 -5.89 -3.83 3.96
CA VAL A 160 -5.57 -2.57 3.26
C VAL A 160 -5.42 -2.76 1.75
N VAL A 161 -4.79 -3.85 1.30
CA VAL A 161 -4.65 -4.17 -0.14
C VAL A 161 -6.00 -4.49 -0.76
N VAL A 162 -6.84 -5.28 -0.08
CA VAL A 162 -8.20 -5.58 -0.53
C VAL A 162 -9.05 -4.30 -0.54
N ALA A 163 -9.04 -3.49 0.52
CA ALA A 163 -9.79 -2.24 0.59
C ALA A 163 -9.40 -1.26 -0.52
N SER A 164 -8.10 -1.12 -0.81
CA SER A 164 -7.60 -0.25 -1.89
C SER A 164 -7.92 -0.78 -3.29
N LEU A 165 -7.88 -2.10 -3.50
CA LEU A 165 -8.37 -2.73 -4.73
C LEU A 165 -9.89 -2.55 -4.89
N THR A 166 -10.65 -2.76 -3.83
CA THR A 166 -12.12 -2.64 -3.84
C THR A 166 -12.52 -1.18 -4.08
N ALA A 167 -11.87 -0.21 -3.45
CA ALA A 167 -12.12 1.22 -3.70
C ALA A 167 -11.77 1.66 -5.13
N LYS A 168 -10.83 0.96 -5.79
CA LYS A 168 -10.41 1.26 -7.16
C LYS A 168 -11.26 0.56 -8.22
N TYR A 169 -11.72 -0.66 -7.93
CA TYR A 169 -12.56 -1.46 -8.82
C TYR A 169 -14.05 -1.14 -8.67
N PHE A 170 -14.47 -0.69 -7.48
CA PHE A 170 -15.86 -0.37 -7.18
C PHE A 170 -16.10 1.14 -7.41
N PRO A 171 -17.00 1.52 -8.33
CA PRO A 171 -17.04 2.86 -8.90
C PRO A 171 -17.61 3.91 -7.93
N ARG A 172 -17.27 5.18 -8.20
CA ARG A 172 -17.78 6.43 -7.56
C ARG A 172 -19.30 6.47 -7.32
N ALA A 173 -20.05 5.64 -8.04
CA ALA A 173 -21.49 5.47 -7.88
C ALA A 173 -21.89 4.98 -6.47
N LEU A 174 -21.11 4.10 -5.84
CA LEU A 174 -21.42 3.66 -4.47
C LEU A 174 -21.15 4.76 -3.46
N THR A 175 -20.10 5.55 -3.66
CA THR A 175 -19.75 6.66 -2.77
C THR A 175 -20.87 7.69 -2.73
N HIS A 176 -21.41 8.06 -3.91
CA HIS A 176 -22.54 8.98 -3.99
C HIS A 176 -23.84 8.37 -3.44
N ARG A 177 -24.04 7.06 -3.56
CA ARG A 177 -25.22 6.35 -3.06
C ARG A 177 -25.22 6.19 -1.54
N ILE A 178 -24.06 5.93 -0.95
CA ILE A 178 -23.89 5.93 0.52
C ILE A 178 -24.10 7.34 1.06
N GLN A 179 -23.56 8.36 0.38
CA GLN A 179 -23.72 9.74 0.83
C GLN A 179 -25.18 10.20 0.79
N GLY A 180 -25.93 9.85 -0.26
CA GLY A 180 -27.37 10.12 -0.32
C GLY A 180 -28.17 9.41 0.77
N TYR A 181 -27.84 8.14 1.07
CA TYR A 181 -28.50 7.40 2.15
C TYR A 181 -28.25 8.01 3.54
N CYS A 182 -27.05 8.56 3.76
CA CYS A 182 -26.75 9.27 5.00
C CYS A 182 -27.56 10.57 5.13
N GLU A 183 -27.67 11.36 4.05
CA GLU A 183 -28.41 12.63 4.05
C GLU A 183 -29.91 12.40 4.37
N GLU A 184 -30.53 11.41 3.74
CA GLU A 184 -31.91 11.00 4.02
C GLU A 184 -32.11 10.60 5.48
N TYR A 185 -31.18 9.80 6.05
CA TYR A 185 -31.25 9.40 7.46
C TYR A 185 -31.11 10.58 8.44
N TYR A 186 -30.26 11.57 8.13
CA TYR A 186 -30.12 12.78 8.94
C TYR A 186 -31.41 13.61 8.95
N GLU A 187 -32.06 13.76 7.79
CA GLU A 187 -33.32 14.49 7.68
C GLU A 187 -34.46 13.80 8.46
N GLU A 188 -34.55 12.47 8.35
CA GLU A 188 -35.55 11.69 9.08
C GLU A 188 -35.36 11.83 10.60
N GLY A 189 -34.11 11.71 11.06
CA GLY A 189 -33.74 11.90 12.46
C GLY A 189 -34.08 13.29 12.98
N ALA A 190 -33.85 14.35 12.20
CA ALA A 190 -34.20 15.72 12.57
C ALA A 190 -35.72 15.93 12.70
N ARG A 191 -36.51 15.35 11.77
CA ARG A 191 -37.98 15.43 11.81
C ARG A 191 -38.57 14.70 13.01
N GLU A 192 -38.09 13.48 13.27
CA GLU A 192 -38.58 12.68 14.39
C GLU A 192 -38.19 13.32 15.72
N THR A 193 -36.97 13.85 15.84
CA THR A 193 -36.51 14.57 17.03
C THR A 193 -37.34 15.82 17.31
N LYS A 194 -37.66 16.61 16.29
CA LYS A 194 -38.53 17.80 16.43
C LYS A 194 -39.94 17.40 16.89
N THR A 195 -40.51 16.36 16.28
CA THR A 195 -41.85 15.86 16.62
C THR A 195 -41.89 15.31 18.05
N ALA A 196 -40.86 14.57 18.46
CA ALA A 196 -40.72 14.05 19.82
C ALA A 196 -40.56 15.17 20.86
N LEU A 197 -39.74 16.20 20.60
CA LEU A 197 -39.58 17.37 21.48
C LEU A 197 -40.91 18.13 21.65
N GLU A 198 -41.67 18.31 20.57
CA GLU A 198 -42.97 18.98 20.62
C GLU A 198 -44.00 18.19 21.44
N ASN A 199 -44.02 16.86 21.26
CA ASN A 199 -44.85 15.97 22.08
C ASN A 199 -44.44 16.00 23.55
N LEU A 200 -43.14 16.10 23.82
CA LEU A 200 -42.59 16.20 25.17
C LEU A 200 -42.98 17.53 25.82
N ARG A 201 -42.94 18.65 25.08
CA ARG A 201 -43.45 19.96 25.56
C ARG A 201 -44.92 19.88 25.96
N LYS A 202 -45.76 19.31 25.07
CA LYS A 202 -47.19 19.14 25.33
C LYS A 202 -47.46 18.27 26.56
N HIS A 203 -46.70 17.18 26.73
CA HIS A 203 -46.81 16.33 27.90
C HIS A 203 -46.36 17.04 29.18
N CYS A 204 -45.26 17.78 29.15
CA CYS A 204 -44.80 18.56 30.28
C CYS A 204 -45.70 19.75 30.63
N ALA A 205 -46.50 20.26 29.68
CA ALA A 205 -47.50 21.30 29.92
C ALA A 205 -48.86 20.74 30.37
N SER A 206 -49.08 19.42 30.29
CA SER A 206 -50.34 18.80 30.71
C SER A 206 -50.37 18.52 32.21
N PRO A 207 -51.56 18.53 32.84
CA PRO A 207 -51.71 18.31 34.28
C PRO A 207 -51.36 16.87 34.73
N ASP A 208 -51.14 15.95 33.80
CA ASP A 208 -50.78 14.54 34.08
C ASP A 208 -49.28 14.35 34.32
N CYS A 209 -48.46 15.38 34.11
CA CYS A 209 -47.01 15.31 34.29
C CYS A 209 -46.59 15.66 35.72
N ALA A 210 -45.74 14.83 36.33
CA ALA A 210 -45.17 15.05 37.66
C ALA A 210 -44.05 16.12 37.64
N GLN A 211 -44.38 17.34 37.23
CA GLN A 211 -43.46 18.41 36.84
C GLN A 211 -42.47 18.79 37.94
N TRP A 212 -42.92 18.90 39.19
CA TRP A 212 -42.06 19.21 40.35
C TRP A 212 -41.01 18.13 40.63
N SER A 213 -41.31 16.86 40.36
CA SER A 213 -40.36 15.76 40.56
C SER A 213 -39.25 15.73 39.50
N ILE A 214 -39.57 16.20 38.29
CA ILE A 214 -38.64 16.32 37.18
C ILE A 214 -37.71 17.51 37.42
N MET A 215 -38.29 18.64 37.85
CA MET A 215 -37.57 19.89 38.13
C MET A 215 -36.53 19.76 39.25
N LEU A 216 -36.75 18.85 40.22
CA LEU A 216 -35.80 18.52 41.28
C LEU A 216 -34.64 17.61 40.82
N LYS A 217 -34.81 16.88 39.71
CA LYS A 217 -33.80 15.95 39.18
C LYS A 217 -32.95 16.55 38.05
N LEU A 218 -33.41 17.65 37.48
CA LEU A 218 -32.73 18.34 36.38
C LEU A 218 -31.55 19.16 36.91
N ASN A 219 -30.45 19.14 36.15
CA ASN A 219 -29.27 19.95 36.46
C ASN A 219 -29.53 21.45 36.30
N ASP A 220 -30.39 21.82 35.34
CA ASP A 220 -30.65 23.22 34.98
C ASP A 220 -32.16 23.48 34.79
N SER A 221 -32.80 23.88 35.88
CA SER A 221 -34.26 24.06 35.97
C SER A 221 -34.77 25.20 35.10
N ASN A 222 -34.03 26.32 35.03
CA ASN A 222 -34.41 27.48 34.23
C ASN A 222 -34.35 27.21 32.71
N ARG A 223 -33.35 26.44 32.27
CA ARG A 223 -33.24 26.01 30.86
C ARG A 223 -34.39 25.08 30.46
N PHE A 224 -34.82 24.20 31.38
CA PHE A 224 -35.99 23.34 31.14
C PHE A 224 -37.30 24.14 31.10
N ALA A 225 -37.49 25.09 32.01
CA ALA A 225 -38.69 25.93 32.05
C ALA A 225 -38.85 26.76 30.75
N SER A 226 -37.77 27.41 30.31
CA SER A 226 -37.76 28.16 29.04
C SER A 226 -37.99 27.25 27.83
N PHE A 227 -37.52 26.01 27.86
CA PHE A 227 -37.82 25.01 26.83
C PHE A 227 -39.32 24.64 26.76
N VAL A 228 -39.99 24.45 27.91
CA VAL A 228 -41.43 24.14 27.97
C VAL A 228 -42.27 25.32 27.47
N GLU A 229 -41.82 26.55 27.71
CA GLU A 229 -42.45 27.78 27.21
C GLU A 229 -42.32 27.96 25.68
N GLY A 230 -41.41 27.21 25.04
CA GLY A 230 -41.24 27.17 23.58
C GLY A 230 -39.85 27.59 23.09
N ASN A 231 -38.96 28.05 23.97
CA ASN A 231 -37.61 28.46 23.59
C ASN A 231 -36.71 27.26 23.22
N SER A 232 -35.59 27.53 22.55
CA SER A 232 -34.62 26.51 22.15
C SER A 232 -34.16 25.66 23.34
N HIS A 233 -34.07 24.35 23.12
CA HIS A 233 -33.50 23.43 24.09
C HIS A 233 -31.96 23.53 24.15
N LEU A 234 -31.32 24.12 23.13
CA LEU A 234 -29.88 24.33 23.03
C LEU A 234 -29.56 25.78 23.38
N SER A 235 -28.44 25.99 24.09
CA SER A 235 -27.90 27.33 24.35
C SER A 235 -27.04 27.82 23.19
N ASP A 236 -26.95 29.13 22.99
CA ASP A 236 -26.20 29.72 21.86
C ASP A 236 -24.72 29.32 21.87
N ASN A 237 -24.12 29.20 23.05
CA ASN A 237 -22.73 28.75 23.19
C ASN A 237 -22.54 27.29 22.73
N GLU A 238 -23.48 26.40 23.06
CA GLU A 238 -23.45 24.99 22.65
C GLU A 238 -23.56 24.86 21.13
N VAL A 239 -24.38 25.71 20.50
CA VAL A 239 -24.50 25.78 19.03
C VAL A 239 -23.19 26.27 18.40
N MET A 240 -22.61 27.36 18.91
CA MET A 240 -21.34 27.88 18.39
C MET A 240 -20.18 26.88 18.55
N ASP A 241 -20.10 26.19 19.68
CA ASP A 241 -19.10 25.15 19.91
C ASP A 241 -19.26 24.00 18.91
N TYR A 242 -20.50 23.57 18.64
CA TYR A 242 -20.78 22.53 17.65
C TYR A 242 -20.43 22.98 16.22
N GLU A 243 -20.83 24.19 15.83
CA GLU A 243 -20.55 24.74 14.51
C GLU A 243 -19.03 24.89 14.29
N SER A 244 -18.31 25.46 15.25
CA SER A 244 -16.86 25.62 15.17
C SER A 244 -16.13 24.27 15.05
N TYR A 245 -16.59 23.26 15.79
CA TYR A 245 -16.10 21.89 15.69
C TYR A 245 -16.39 21.27 14.31
N ALA A 246 -17.63 21.39 13.81
CA ALA A 246 -18.03 20.90 12.49
C ALA A 246 -17.20 21.53 11.36
N PHE A 247 -16.98 22.85 11.42
CA PHE A 247 -16.12 23.57 10.46
C PHE A 247 -14.66 23.10 10.51
N SER A 248 -14.14 22.77 11.70
CA SER A 248 -12.78 22.27 11.85
C SER A 248 -12.57 20.91 11.17
N MET A 249 -13.59 20.04 11.20
CA MET A 249 -13.56 18.74 10.53
C MET A 249 -13.61 18.86 9.00
N ASP A 250 -14.40 19.79 8.45
CA ASP A 250 -14.50 19.96 6.98
C ASP A 250 -13.19 20.48 6.37
N ARG A 251 -12.47 21.38 7.08
CA ARG A 251 -11.14 21.84 6.65
C ARG A 251 -10.10 20.72 6.63
N GLY A 252 -10.17 19.77 7.57
CA GLY A 252 -9.28 18.61 7.60
C GLY A 252 -9.46 17.67 6.41
N ARG A 253 -10.65 17.62 5.81
CA ARG A 253 -10.95 16.75 4.65
C ARG A 253 -10.49 17.33 3.32
N LYS A 254 -10.40 18.66 3.22
CA LYS A 254 -9.90 19.39 2.04
C LYS A 254 -8.43 19.76 2.20
N GLN A 255 -7.53 18.78 2.34
CA GLN A 255 -6.11 19.10 2.16
C GLN A 255 -5.83 19.30 0.66
N PRO A 256 -5.19 20.42 0.25
CA PRO A 256 -5.13 20.79 -1.15
C PRO A 256 -4.08 19.95 -1.89
N THR A 257 -4.45 19.46 -3.07
CA THR A 257 -3.51 19.23 -4.15
C THR A 257 -2.68 20.50 -4.33
N ARG A 258 -1.38 20.43 -4.03
CA ARG A 258 -0.40 21.46 -4.43
C ARG A 258 -0.53 21.59 -5.96
N ASN A 259 -1.17 22.68 -6.39
CA ASN A 259 -0.99 23.41 -7.65
C ASN A 259 -2.20 24.34 -7.83
N ALA A 260 -2.20 25.48 -7.14
CA ALA A 260 -2.93 26.65 -7.58
C ALA A 260 -2.21 27.87 -7.02
N SER A 261 -1.73 28.71 -7.93
CA SER A 261 -1.10 29.99 -7.65
C SER A 261 -2.00 30.86 -6.79
N ARG A 262 -1.35 31.67 -5.93
CA ARG A 262 -1.85 32.88 -5.27
C ARG A 262 -3.24 33.33 -5.75
N ASP A 263 -4.22 33.22 -4.87
CA ASP A 263 -5.40 34.08 -4.95
C ASP A 263 -5.59 34.74 -3.58
N TYR A 264 -5.77 36.05 -3.62
CA TYR A 264 -5.76 36.93 -2.45
C TYR A 264 -7.14 36.88 -1.77
N MET A 265 -7.14 36.75 -0.45
CA MET A 265 -8.36 36.87 0.36
C MET A 265 -8.62 38.37 0.57
N GLU A 266 -9.53 38.94 -0.19
CA GLU A 266 -10.05 40.29 0.02
C GLU A 266 -11.18 40.20 1.05
N ILE A 267 -10.91 40.70 2.26
CA ILE A 267 -11.91 40.95 3.31
C ILE A 267 -12.52 42.30 2.98
N SER A 268 -13.77 42.30 2.54
CA SER A 268 -14.61 43.49 2.49
C SER A 268 -15.48 43.52 3.74
N ASP A 269 -15.10 44.36 4.70
CA ASP A 269 -15.95 44.75 5.82
C ASP A 269 -17.01 45.72 5.27
N ASP A 270 -18.26 45.27 5.16
CA ASP A 270 -19.40 46.14 4.86
C ASP A 270 -20.09 46.49 6.19
N ASP A 271 -19.65 47.60 6.79
CA ASP A 271 -20.29 48.24 7.93
C ASP A 271 -21.39 49.19 7.41
N GLY A 272 -22.61 48.65 7.33
CA GLY A 272 -23.81 49.39 6.96
C GLY A 272 -24.56 49.91 8.19
N THR A 273 -24.08 50.99 8.79
CA THR A 273 -24.90 51.84 9.67
C THR A 273 -24.91 53.28 9.13
N ASP A 274 -26.06 53.77 8.66
CA ASP A 274 -26.79 54.88 9.31
C ASP A 274 -28.12 55.23 8.58
N SER A 275 -29.19 55.12 9.35
CA SER A 275 -30.44 55.89 9.41
C SER A 275 -30.66 57.10 8.47
N SER A 276 -31.85 57.19 7.88
CA SER A 276 -32.81 58.28 8.18
C SER A 276 -34.14 58.10 7.46
N ASP A 277 -35.18 57.98 8.28
CA ASP A 277 -36.60 58.12 7.94
C ASP A 277 -36.95 59.53 7.42
N TYR A 278 -37.98 59.58 6.57
CA TYR A 278 -38.96 60.66 6.50
C TYR A 278 -40.36 60.04 6.64
#